data_AF-A0AAV6ZM64-F1
#
_entry.id   AF-A0AAV6ZM64-F1
#
_cell.length_a   1.000
_cell.length_b   1.000
_cell.length_c   1.000
_cell.angle_alpha   90.00
_cell.angle_beta   90.00
_cell.angle_gamma   90.00
#
_symmetry.space_group_name_H-M   'P 1'
#
loop_
_entity.id
_entity.type
_entity.pdbx_description
1 polymer ?
#
loop_
_entity_poly.entity_id
_entity_poly.type
_entity_poly.pdbx_seq_one_letter_code
_entity_poly.pdbx_strand_id
1 'polypeptide(L)'
;MTDCWNWTSYPKPRLASEYGFQSWPSFSTIRKVSAPEHWSYSSNFSGHRQHHDSGNEQMMFQASLHYKMPMNMDPLKQYYDTLYLTQVMQAQCVKLQTEFYRRSRGEIVNGEGLTMGALYWQLNDIWQAPSWSSIEYGGKWKMLHYYAKDFFAPVAASAVEDNNTLTIYGVSDLLTDCSLKLTIKVYRWDSLVPVCERVTDEFVLDASSSRVIYKESVTELLNRCGNISRQHSVVVFYLLHNGNLFGSKNWHYLSSLKDAQGLIKSNITVSTT
;
A
#
# COMPACT_ATOMS: atom_id res chain seq x y z
N MET A 1 10.94 -15.43 5.04
CA MET A 1 10.07 -14.52 4.26
C MET A 1 10.70 -13.15 4.26
N THR A 2 10.70 -12.49 3.10
CA THR A 2 11.29 -11.16 2.95
C THR A 2 10.25 -10.08 3.28
N ASP A 3 10.72 -8.96 3.83
CA ASP A 3 9.89 -7.79 4.04
C ASP A 3 9.33 -7.25 2.71
N CYS A 4 8.00 -7.12 2.60
CA CYS A 4 7.33 -6.61 1.39
C CYS A 4 7.47 -5.08 1.24
N TRP A 5 7.87 -4.36 2.28
CA TRP A 5 8.23 -2.95 2.12
C TRP A 5 9.62 -2.79 1.52
N ASN A 6 10.45 -3.85 1.59
CA ASN A 6 11.74 -3.88 0.93
C ASN A 6 11.60 -4.22 -0.57
N TRP A 7 11.47 -3.17 -1.37
CA TRP A 7 11.34 -3.26 -2.83
C TRP A 7 12.53 -3.94 -3.54
N THR A 8 13.72 -3.97 -2.94
CA THR A 8 14.90 -4.63 -3.53
C THR A 8 14.75 -6.14 -3.65
N SER A 9 13.77 -6.71 -2.94
CA SER A 9 13.45 -8.14 -3.01
C SER A 9 12.63 -8.52 -4.24
N TYR A 10 12.05 -7.55 -4.93
CA TYR A 10 11.23 -7.81 -6.11
C TYR A 10 12.12 -7.93 -7.36
N PRO A 11 11.90 -8.96 -8.19
CA PRO A 11 12.60 -9.05 -9.49
C PRO A 11 12.16 -7.92 -10.39
N LYS A 12 12.98 -7.45 -11.34
CA LYS A 12 12.56 -6.53 -12.42
C LYS A 12 12.25 -7.30 -13.71
N PRO A 13 11.11 -8.02 -13.82
CA PRO A 13 10.80 -8.81 -15.00
C PRO A 13 10.43 -7.91 -16.18
N ARG A 14 10.39 -8.50 -17.38
CA ARG A 14 9.76 -7.84 -18.54
C ARG A 14 8.24 -7.72 -18.37
N LEU A 15 7.63 -8.67 -17.68
CA LEU A 15 6.22 -8.67 -17.32
C LEU A 15 6.02 -9.52 -16.05
N ALA A 16 5.34 -8.98 -15.05
CA ALA A 16 4.93 -9.73 -13.87
C ALA A 16 3.50 -10.26 -14.09
N SER A 17 3.39 -11.51 -14.54
CA SER A 17 2.09 -12.13 -14.84
C SER A 17 1.34 -12.62 -13.61
N GLU A 18 2.06 -12.86 -12.51
CA GLU A 18 1.49 -13.26 -11.23
C GLU A 18 2.38 -12.74 -10.09
N TYR A 19 1.74 -12.21 -9.05
CA TYR A 19 2.34 -11.87 -7.75
C TYR A 19 1.23 -11.53 -6.75
N GLY A 20 1.39 -11.86 -5.48
CA GLY A 20 0.34 -11.54 -4.51
C GLY A 20 0.70 -11.86 -3.07
N PHE A 21 -0.13 -11.33 -2.17
CA PHE A 21 -0.11 -11.62 -0.74
C PHE A 21 -1.50 -12.10 -0.31
N GLN A 22 -1.54 -13.06 0.62
CA GLN A 22 -2.80 -13.61 1.12
C GLN A 22 -3.46 -12.63 2.11
N SER A 23 -4.79 -12.62 2.16
CA SER A 23 -5.58 -12.01 3.23
C SER A 23 -6.85 -12.81 3.51
N TRP A 24 -7.40 -12.63 4.70
CA TRP A 24 -8.72 -13.14 5.02
C TRP A 24 -9.83 -12.25 4.43
N PRO A 25 -10.97 -12.84 4.00
CA PRO A 25 -12.17 -12.08 3.66
C PRO A 25 -12.78 -11.47 4.93
N SER A 26 -13.66 -10.49 4.74
CA SER A 26 -14.34 -9.81 5.83
C SER A 26 -15.21 -10.76 6.66
N PHE A 27 -15.42 -10.40 7.93
CA PHE A 27 -16.31 -11.16 8.81
C PHE A 27 -17.71 -11.31 8.23
N SER A 28 -18.23 -10.29 7.53
CA SER A 28 -19.53 -10.34 6.86
C SER A 28 -19.66 -11.47 5.84
N THR A 29 -18.54 -11.92 5.26
CA THR A 29 -18.48 -13.02 4.31
C THR A 29 -18.32 -14.35 5.02
N ILE A 30 -17.42 -14.43 6.00
CA ILE A 30 -17.19 -15.64 6.82
C ILE A 30 -18.43 -16.04 7.63
N ARG A 31 -19.14 -15.09 8.23
CA ARG A 31 -20.32 -15.35 9.09
C ARG A 31 -21.44 -16.11 8.39
N LYS A 32 -21.51 -16.07 7.05
CA LYS A 32 -22.54 -16.76 6.27
C LYS A 32 -22.35 -18.28 6.24
N VAL A 33 -21.15 -18.75 6.59
CA VAL A 33 -20.74 -20.16 6.50
C VAL A 33 -20.02 -20.64 7.76
N SER A 34 -20.23 -19.96 8.89
CA SER A 34 -19.60 -20.26 10.18
C SER A 34 -20.53 -19.96 11.36
N ALA A 35 -20.26 -20.58 12.50
CA ALA A 35 -20.97 -20.39 13.77
C ALA A 35 -20.07 -19.65 14.78
N PRO A 36 -20.61 -19.09 15.89
CA PRO A 36 -19.84 -18.31 16.86
C PRO A 36 -18.55 -18.97 17.37
N GLU A 37 -18.56 -20.28 17.60
CA GLU A 37 -17.41 -21.09 18.03
C GLU A 37 -16.27 -21.15 17.00
N HIS A 38 -16.54 -20.81 15.74
CA HIS A 38 -15.53 -20.77 14.68
C HIS A 38 -14.77 -19.45 14.61
N TRP A 39 -15.26 -18.38 15.25
CA TRP A 39 -14.79 -17.00 15.08
C TRP A 39 -13.52 -16.68 15.87
N SER A 40 -12.48 -17.47 15.61
CA SER A 40 -11.11 -17.25 16.04
C SER A 40 -10.17 -17.55 14.88
N TYR A 41 -9.06 -16.79 14.80
CA TYR A 41 -8.05 -16.98 13.76
C TYR A 41 -7.37 -18.36 13.84
N SER A 42 -7.27 -18.92 15.05
CA SER A 42 -6.67 -20.23 15.34
C SER A 42 -7.69 -21.35 15.48
N SER A 43 -8.97 -21.14 15.13
CA SER A 43 -9.98 -22.20 15.21
C SER A 43 -9.74 -23.31 14.20
N ASN A 44 -10.24 -24.52 14.49
CA ASN A 44 -10.21 -25.64 13.54
C ASN A 44 -10.91 -25.28 12.22
N PHE A 45 -11.99 -24.49 12.27
CA PHE A 45 -12.66 -23.98 11.07
C PHE A 45 -11.73 -23.09 10.24
N SER A 46 -11.03 -22.15 10.89
CA SER A 46 -10.12 -21.24 10.20
C SER A 46 -8.92 -21.97 9.59
N GLY A 47 -8.38 -22.95 10.32
CA GLY A 47 -7.33 -23.85 9.82
C GLY A 47 -7.81 -24.72 8.66
N HIS A 48 -9.01 -25.30 8.74
CA HIS A 48 -9.58 -26.10 7.66
C HIS A 48 -9.83 -25.30 6.37
N ARG A 49 -10.28 -24.04 6.49
CA ARG A 49 -10.49 -23.15 5.33
C ARG A 49 -9.20 -22.66 4.69
N GLN A 50 -8.08 -22.71 5.41
CA GLN A 50 -6.77 -22.32 4.90
C GLN A 50 -6.20 -23.46 4.05
N HIS A 51 -6.01 -23.20 2.75
CA HIS A 51 -5.50 -24.19 1.79
C HIS A 51 -4.08 -23.88 1.30
N HIS A 52 -3.47 -22.82 1.82
CA HIS A 52 -2.06 -22.52 1.62
C HIS A 52 -1.25 -22.99 2.81
N ASP A 53 -0.16 -23.70 2.53
CA ASP A 53 0.72 -24.21 3.58
C ASP A 53 1.26 -23.06 4.45
N SER A 54 1.04 -23.17 5.76
CA SER A 54 1.38 -22.15 6.76
C SER A 54 0.86 -20.74 6.44
N GLY A 55 -0.23 -20.60 5.67
CA GLY A 55 -0.69 -19.30 5.18
C GLY A 55 -1.10 -18.34 6.30
N ASN A 56 -1.66 -18.86 7.39
CA ASN A 56 -2.05 -18.04 8.53
C ASN A 56 -0.82 -17.46 9.25
N GLU A 57 0.22 -18.26 9.42
CA GLU A 57 1.51 -17.88 10.00
C GLU A 57 2.24 -16.87 9.11
N GLN A 58 2.23 -17.09 7.79
CA GLN A 58 2.83 -16.18 6.80
C GLN A 58 2.17 -14.80 6.82
N MET A 59 0.83 -14.73 6.86
CA MET A 59 0.11 -13.46 6.98
C MET A 59 0.44 -12.71 8.27
N MET A 60 0.49 -13.42 9.41
CA MET A 60 0.80 -12.82 10.70
C MET A 60 2.26 -12.37 10.79
N PHE A 61 3.20 -13.17 10.27
CA PHE A 61 4.60 -12.79 10.16
C PHE A 61 4.74 -11.49 9.38
N GLN A 62 4.14 -11.42 8.18
CA GLN A 62 4.25 -10.25 7.32
C GLN A 62 3.64 -9.00 7.96
N ALA A 63 2.48 -9.13 8.61
CA ALA A 63 1.86 -8.03 9.34
C ALA A 63 2.73 -7.55 10.51
N SER A 64 3.36 -8.47 11.24
CA SER A 64 4.20 -8.14 12.40
C SER A 64 5.46 -7.32 12.07
N LEU A 65 5.90 -7.32 10.79
CA LEU A 65 7.04 -6.52 10.35
C LEU A 65 6.79 -5.02 10.52
N HIS A 66 5.57 -4.53 10.27
CA HIS A 66 5.27 -3.09 10.30
C HIS A 66 4.10 -2.68 11.19
N TYR A 67 3.29 -3.63 11.68
CA TYR A 67 2.07 -3.33 12.45
C TYR A 67 2.12 -3.97 13.84
N LYS A 68 1.39 -3.37 14.79
CA LYS A 68 1.15 -3.99 16.10
C LYS A 68 0.09 -5.07 15.91
N MET A 69 0.38 -6.28 16.40
CA MET A 69 -0.60 -7.36 16.38
C MET A 69 -1.79 -7.00 17.27
N PRO A 70 -3.02 -7.36 16.88
CA PRO A 70 -4.19 -7.10 17.71
C PRO A 70 -4.04 -7.82 19.05
N MET A 71 -4.32 -7.10 20.14
CA MET A 71 -4.34 -7.63 21.49
C MET A 71 -5.62 -7.14 22.18
N ASN A 72 -6.72 -7.88 21.99
CA ASN A 72 -8.01 -7.58 22.60
C ASN A 72 -8.45 -8.74 23.50
N MET A 73 -9.03 -8.41 24.65
CA MET A 73 -9.62 -9.41 25.57
C MET A 73 -10.94 -9.97 25.04
N ASP A 74 -11.66 -9.22 24.22
CA ASP A 74 -12.85 -9.70 23.51
C ASP A 74 -12.41 -10.57 22.31
N PRO A 75 -12.71 -11.89 22.32
CA PRO A 75 -12.30 -12.80 21.24
C PRO A 75 -12.88 -12.42 19.88
N LEU A 76 -14.10 -11.89 19.83
CA LEU A 76 -14.76 -11.52 18.59
C LEU A 76 -14.11 -10.26 17.99
N LYS A 77 -13.82 -9.27 18.83
CA LYS A 77 -13.07 -8.08 18.42
C LYS A 77 -11.65 -8.45 17.99
N GLN A 78 -10.99 -9.35 18.70
CA GLN A 78 -9.68 -9.88 18.31
C GLN A 78 -9.72 -10.48 16.90
N TYR A 79 -10.75 -11.28 16.61
CA TYR A 79 -10.96 -11.85 15.28
C TYR A 79 -11.15 -10.76 14.22
N TYR A 80 -12.05 -9.79 14.44
CA TYR A 80 -12.29 -8.68 13.51
C TYR A 80 -11.04 -7.87 13.19
N ASP A 81 -10.30 -7.47 14.23
CA ASP A 81 -9.08 -6.70 14.09
C ASP A 81 -8.00 -7.51 13.33
N THR A 82 -7.97 -8.83 13.52
CA THR A 82 -7.03 -9.71 12.81
C THR A 82 -7.38 -9.80 11.33
N LEU A 83 -8.65 -10.03 10.97
CA LEU A 83 -9.09 -10.06 9.56
C LEU A 83 -8.77 -8.72 8.88
N TYR A 84 -9.09 -7.60 9.55
CA TYR A 84 -8.74 -6.26 9.08
C TYR A 84 -7.24 -6.11 8.84
N LEU A 85 -6.41 -6.51 9.80
CA LEU A 85 -4.96 -6.37 9.67
C LEU A 85 -4.38 -7.18 8.51
N THR A 86 -4.91 -8.39 8.24
CA THR A 86 -4.46 -9.15 7.05
C THR A 86 -4.76 -8.43 5.74
N GLN A 87 -5.91 -7.73 5.64
CA GLN A 87 -6.23 -6.93 4.45
C GLN A 87 -5.40 -5.66 4.35
N VAL A 88 -5.07 -5.01 5.47
CA VAL A 88 -4.14 -3.86 5.50
C VAL A 88 -2.76 -4.28 4.99
N MET A 89 -2.23 -5.38 5.51
CA MET A 89 -0.94 -5.94 5.09
C MET A 89 -0.96 -6.27 3.59
N GLN A 90 -1.97 -7.01 3.12
CA GLN A 90 -2.10 -7.37 1.71
C GLN A 90 -2.15 -6.13 0.81
N ALA A 91 -3.02 -5.16 1.14
CA ALA A 91 -3.19 -3.95 0.33
C ALA A 91 -1.87 -3.17 0.22
N GLN A 92 -1.15 -3.00 1.33
CA GLN A 92 0.12 -2.29 1.33
C GLN A 92 1.22 -3.05 0.58
N CYS A 93 1.37 -4.37 0.79
CA CYS A 93 2.39 -5.16 0.11
C CYS A 93 2.18 -5.18 -1.42
N VAL A 94 0.95 -5.43 -1.88
CA VAL A 94 0.65 -5.47 -3.32
C VAL A 94 0.76 -4.08 -3.95
N LYS A 95 0.40 -3.01 -3.24
CA LYS A 95 0.65 -1.62 -3.70
C LYS A 95 2.13 -1.40 -3.96
N LEU A 96 2.98 -1.69 -2.98
CA LEU A 96 4.43 -1.44 -3.11
C LEU A 96 5.05 -2.25 -4.25
N GLN A 97 4.66 -3.52 -4.40
CA GLN A 97 5.12 -4.37 -5.49
C GLN A 97 4.60 -3.89 -6.87
N THR A 98 3.33 -3.50 -6.97
CA THR A 98 2.76 -3.01 -8.23
C THR A 98 3.37 -1.68 -8.64
N GLU A 99 3.51 -0.75 -7.70
CA GLU A 99 4.16 0.53 -7.91
C GLU A 99 5.61 0.36 -8.38
N PHE A 100 6.32 -0.65 -7.85
CA PHE A 100 7.66 -1.00 -8.30
C PHE A 100 7.70 -1.46 -9.75
N TYR A 101 6.80 -2.34 -10.16
CA TYR A 101 6.71 -2.76 -11.56
C TYR A 101 6.36 -1.60 -12.48
N ARG A 102 5.38 -0.76 -12.08
CA ARG A 102 4.97 0.40 -12.88
C ARG A 102 6.08 1.42 -13.07
N ARG A 103 6.87 1.74 -12.03
CA ARG A 103 8.01 2.66 -12.18
C ARG A 103 9.19 2.05 -12.94
N SER A 104 9.32 0.72 -12.97
CA SER A 104 10.37 0.00 -13.69
C SER A 104 10.17 -0.11 -15.21
N ARG A 105 9.06 0.42 -15.76
CA ARG A 105 8.78 0.38 -17.21
C ARG A 105 9.76 1.18 -18.06
N GLY A 106 10.31 2.28 -17.53
CA GLY A 106 11.13 3.24 -18.27
C GLY A 106 12.63 3.15 -17.99
N GLU A 107 13.09 2.19 -17.18
CA GLU A 107 14.49 2.08 -16.77
C GLU A 107 15.08 0.69 -17.02
N ILE A 108 16.41 0.65 -17.18
CA ILE A 108 17.24 -0.55 -17.09
C ILE A 108 18.27 -0.31 -15.98
N VAL A 109 18.28 -1.18 -14.97
CA VAL A 109 19.22 -1.14 -13.86
C VAL A 109 19.85 -2.52 -13.74
N ASN A 110 21.19 -2.60 -13.77
CA ASN A 110 21.93 -3.87 -13.71
C ASN A 110 21.50 -4.91 -14.78
N GLY A 111 21.08 -4.44 -15.96
CA GLY A 111 20.62 -5.30 -17.06
C GLY A 111 19.13 -5.72 -16.97
N GLU A 112 18.43 -5.35 -15.90
CA GLU A 112 17.03 -5.69 -15.67
C GLU A 112 16.12 -4.46 -15.74
N GLY A 113 14.86 -4.62 -16.14
CA GLY A 113 13.90 -3.51 -16.25
C GLY A 113 13.01 -3.61 -17.49
N LEU A 114 12.49 -2.47 -17.95
CA LEU A 114 11.45 -2.40 -18.99
C LEU A 114 10.25 -3.29 -18.66
N THR A 115 9.75 -3.19 -17.42
CA THR A 115 8.58 -3.95 -16.98
C THR A 115 7.31 -3.39 -17.61
N MET A 116 6.68 -4.16 -18.50
CA MET A 116 5.54 -3.73 -19.33
C MET A 116 4.22 -4.39 -18.95
N GLY A 117 4.14 -5.02 -17.78
CA GLY A 117 2.88 -5.58 -17.26
C GLY A 117 2.98 -5.99 -15.81
N ALA A 118 1.87 -5.83 -15.10
CA ALA A 118 1.73 -6.15 -13.69
C ALA A 118 0.31 -6.71 -13.43
N LEU A 119 0.19 -8.03 -13.36
CA LEU A 119 -1.05 -8.76 -13.12
C LEU A 119 -0.95 -9.44 -11.75
N TYR A 120 -1.59 -8.86 -10.74
CA TYR A 120 -1.55 -9.45 -9.40
C TYR A 120 -2.43 -10.71 -9.33
N TRP A 121 -1.92 -11.72 -8.64
CA TRP A 121 -2.68 -12.90 -8.24
C TRP A 121 -3.39 -12.59 -6.91
N GLN A 122 -4.71 -12.68 -6.78
CA GLN A 122 -5.72 -12.98 -7.81
C GLN A 122 -6.87 -11.97 -7.74
N LEU A 123 -7.76 -11.97 -8.74
CA LEU A 123 -8.90 -11.05 -8.75
C LEU A 123 -9.97 -11.45 -7.72
N ASN A 124 -10.56 -12.63 -7.86
CA ASN A 124 -11.77 -13.04 -7.15
C ASN A 124 -11.60 -14.36 -6.38
N ASP A 125 -12.50 -14.59 -5.42
CA ASP A 125 -12.65 -15.86 -4.72
C ASP A 125 -13.72 -16.76 -5.33
N ILE A 126 -13.49 -18.07 -5.24
CA ILE A 126 -14.46 -19.11 -5.58
C ILE A 126 -15.37 -19.51 -4.40
N TRP A 127 -14.93 -19.24 -3.16
CA TRP A 127 -15.66 -19.53 -1.91
C TRP A 127 -15.05 -18.75 -0.73
N GLN A 128 -15.66 -18.82 0.46
CA GLN A 128 -15.23 -18.03 1.63
C GLN A 128 -14.04 -18.69 2.35
N ALA A 129 -12.83 -18.29 1.98
CA ALA A 129 -11.57 -18.76 2.54
C ALA A 129 -10.49 -17.65 2.46
N PRO A 130 -9.40 -17.71 3.23
CA PRO A 130 -8.25 -16.83 3.00
C PRO A 130 -7.62 -17.11 1.63
N SER A 131 -7.29 -16.05 0.90
CA SER A 131 -6.78 -16.15 -0.47
C SER A 131 -6.01 -14.88 -0.86
N TRP A 132 -5.43 -14.89 -2.05
CA TRP A 132 -4.79 -13.73 -2.64
C TRP A 132 -5.77 -12.77 -3.33
N SER A 133 -7.08 -13.03 -3.23
CA SER A 133 -8.10 -12.23 -3.93
C SER A 133 -8.13 -10.79 -3.43
N SER A 134 -8.51 -9.87 -4.32
CA SER A 134 -8.95 -8.52 -3.94
C SER A 134 -10.49 -8.41 -3.83
N ILE A 135 -11.22 -9.34 -4.46
CA ILE A 135 -12.68 -9.45 -4.42
C ILE A 135 -13.08 -10.74 -3.69
N GLU A 136 -13.77 -10.59 -2.56
CA GLU A 136 -14.31 -11.69 -1.77
C GLU A 136 -15.41 -12.45 -2.55
N TYR A 137 -15.68 -13.68 -2.14
CA TYR A 137 -16.79 -14.45 -2.69
C TYR A 137 -18.11 -13.70 -2.48
N GLY A 138 -18.85 -13.48 -3.57
CA GLY A 138 -20.06 -12.64 -3.58
C GLY A 138 -19.82 -11.18 -4.00
N GLY A 139 -18.61 -10.83 -4.47
CA GLY A 139 -18.33 -9.56 -5.14
C GLY A 139 -17.93 -8.40 -4.22
N LYS A 140 -17.81 -8.63 -2.91
CA LYS A 140 -17.43 -7.58 -1.96
C LYS A 140 -15.94 -7.25 -2.09
N TRP A 141 -15.61 -5.96 -2.19
CA TRP A 141 -14.23 -5.51 -2.27
C TRP A 141 -13.50 -5.65 -0.94
N LYS A 142 -12.32 -6.28 -0.95
CA LYS A 142 -11.31 -6.15 0.11
C LYS A 142 -10.59 -4.82 -0.02
N MET A 143 -9.83 -4.43 1.02
CA MET A 143 -9.00 -3.22 1.00
C MET A 143 -8.07 -3.15 -0.23
N LEU A 144 -7.52 -4.29 -0.67
CA LEU A 144 -6.68 -4.38 -1.85
C LEU A 144 -7.36 -3.83 -3.12
N HIS A 145 -8.66 -4.07 -3.32
CA HIS A 145 -9.32 -3.61 -4.54
C HIS A 145 -9.51 -2.09 -4.59
N TYR A 146 -9.68 -1.46 -3.42
CA TYR A 146 -9.66 0.00 -3.31
C TYR A 146 -8.28 0.57 -3.66
N TYR A 147 -7.21 -0.06 -3.18
CA TYR A 147 -5.83 0.32 -3.52
C TYR A 147 -5.55 0.12 -5.00
N ALA A 148 -6.08 -0.94 -5.61
CA ALA A 148 -5.88 -1.24 -7.03
C ALA A 148 -6.41 -0.14 -7.96
N LYS A 149 -7.53 0.49 -7.60
CA LYS A 149 -8.04 1.67 -8.31
C LYS A 149 -7.00 2.79 -8.37
N ASP A 150 -6.30 3.03 -7.27
CA ASP A 150 -5.34 4.13 -7.16
C ASP A 150 -3.99 3.78 -7.80
N PHE A 151 -3.43 2.61 -7.51
CA PHE A 151 -2.13 2.22 -8.05
C PHE A 151 -2.16 1.81 -9.53
N PHE A 152 -3.35 1.63 -10.14
CA PHE A 152 -3.53 1.50 -11.59
C PHE A 152 -4.15 2.74 -12.24
N ALA A 153 -4.18 3.89 -11.55
CA ALA A 153 -4.59 5.14 -12.19
C ALA A 153 -3.71 5.46 -13.41
N PRO A 154 -4.27 6.00 -14.51
CA PRO A 154 -3.52 6.28 -15.75
C PRO A 154 -2.31 7.19 -15.55
N VAL A 155 -2.37 8.08 -14.57
CA VAL A 155 -1.22 8.86 -14.11
C VAL A 155 -1.11 8.71 -12.60
N ALA A 156 0.09 8.35 -12.14
CA ALA A 156 0.36 8.10 -10.73
C ALA A 156 1.77 8.57 -10.34
N ALA A 157 1.92 8.96 -9.08
CA ALA A 157 3.22 9.15 -8.46
C ALA A 157 3.54 7.94 -7.57
N SER A 158 4.78 7.47 -7.58
CA SER A 158 5.26 6.38 -6.73
C SER A 158 6.55 6.79 -6.04
N ALA A 159 6.59 6.64 -4.72
CA ALA A 159 7.79 6.90 -3.93
C ALA A 159 8.54 5.62 -3.62
N VAL A 160 9.86 5.73 -3.57
CA VAL A 160 10.77 4.71 -3.07
C VAL A 160 11.87 5.39 -2.27
N GLU A 161 12.30 4.74 -1.20
CA GLU A 161 13.47 5.17 -0.44
C GLU A 161 14.60 4.16 -0.65
N ASP A 162 15.78 4.69 -0.96
CA ASP A 162 17.03 3.93 -1.01
C ASP A 162 18.15 4.73 -0.36
N ASN A 163 18.90 4.13 0.56
CA ASN A 163 20.06 4.75 1.21
C ASN A 163 19.79 6.21 1.67
N ASN A 164 18.72 6.41 2.46
CA ASN A 164 18.28 7.72 2.98
C ASN A 164 17.84 8.74 1.90
N THR A 165 17.63 8.30 0.66
CA THR A 165 17.19 9.15 -0.44
C THR A 165 15.77 8.80 -0.85
N LEU A 166 14.85 9.76 -0.69
CA LEU A 166 13.49 9.65 -1.19
C LEU A 166 13.50 9.99 -2.68
N THR A 167 13.09 9.04 -3.51
CA THR A 167 12.92 9.20 -4.95
C THR A 167 11.45 9.05 -5.30
N ILE A 168 10.86 10.02 -6.00
CA ILE A 168 9.48 9.95 -6.48
C ILE A 168 9.52 9.85 -8.01
N TYR A 169 8.83 8.85 -8.53
CA TYR A 169 8.61 8.60 -9.95
C TYR A 169 7.23 9.07 -10.36
N GLY A 170 7.14 9.66 -11.55
CA GLY A 170 5.89 9.79 -12.29
C GLY A 170 5.73 8.60 -13.23
N VAL A 171 4.51 8.06 -13.30
CA VAL A 171 4.13 7.00 -14.24
C VAL A 171 2.95 7.49 -15.06
N SER A 172 3.01 7.33 -16.37
CA SER A 172 1.96 7.69 -17.32
C SER A 172 1.61 6.50 -18.22
N ASP A 173 0.32 6.20 -18.30
CA ASP A 173 -0.31 5.34 -19.30
C ASP A 173 -1.04 6.15 -20.37
N LEU A 174 -0.89 7.48 -20.36
CA LEU A 174 -1.47 8.35 -21.39
C LEU A 174 -0.77 8.15 -22.73
N LEU A 175 -1.51 8.42 -23.81
CA LEU A 175 -1.00 8.38 -25.19
C LEU A 175 -0.35 9.69 -25.63
N THR A 176 -0.44 10.73 -24.80
CA THR A 176 0.15 12.04 -25.05
C THR A 176 0.90 12.50 -23.79
N ASP A 177 1.89 13.34 -24.00
CA ASP A 177 2.63 13.98 -22.92
C ASP A 177 1.70 14.84 -22.05
N CYS A 178 2.04 14.96 -20.76
CA CYS A 178 1.25 15.73 -19.82
C CYS A 178 2.14 16.66 -18.99
N SER A 179 1.78 17.94 -18.92
CA SER A 179 2.45 18.92 -18.07
C SER A 179 1.89 18.87 -16.65
N LEU A 180 2.76 18.69 -15.65
CA LEU A 180 2.39 18.40 -14.27
C LEU A 180 3.24 19.18 -13.27
N LYS A 181 2.70 19.38 -12.07
CA LYS A 181 3.46 19.75 -10.87
C LYS A 181 3.33 18.65 -9.84
N LEU A 182 4.38 18.42 -9.06
CA LEU A 182 4.34 17.52 -7.91
C LEU A 182 4.22 18.35 -6.63
N THR A 183 3.23 18.00 -5.79
CA THR A 183 3.13 18.51 -4.42
C THR A 183 3.58 17.44 -3.45
N ILE A 184 4.43 17.81 -2.49
CA ILE A 184 4.94 16.96 -1.42
C ILE A 184 4.64 17.67 -0.10
N LYS A 185 3.99 16.96 0.81
CA LYS A 185 3.64 17.45 2.14
C LYS A 185 4.15 16.47 3.19
N VAL A 186 4.68 16.99 4.28
CA VAL A 186 4.99 16.19 5.46
C VAL A 186 3.97 16.50 6.53
N TYR A 187 3.36 15.46 7.08
CA TYR A 187 2.42 15.55 8.18
C TYR A 187 3.02 14.91 9.42
N ARG A 188 2.68 15.45 10.58
CA ARG A 188 2.88 14.77 11.86
C ARG A 188 1.68 13.89 12.15
N TRP A 189 1.87 12.82 12.89
CA TRP A 189 0.76 11.94 13.27
C TRP A 189 -0.29 12.61 14.17
N ASP A 190 0.08 13.68 14.85
CA ASP A 190 -0.77 14.44 15.77
C ASP A 190 -1.53 15.60 15.09
N SER A 191 -1.32 15.84 13.78
CA SER A 191 -1.89 17.00 13.08
C SER A 191 -2.29 16.70 11.64
N LEU A 192 -3.45 17.21 11.24
CA LEU A 192 -3.91 17.22 9.84
C LEU A 192 -3.44 18.46 9.07
N VAL A 193 -2.63 19.31 9.67
CA VAL A 193 -1.98 20.45 9.02
C VAL A 193 -0.56 20.02 8.63
N PRO A 194 -0.15 20.19 7.35
CA PRO A 194 1.20 19.83 6.95
C PRO A 194 2.21 20.75 7.65
N VAL A 195 3.28 20.16 8.18
CA VAL A 195 4.38 20.94 8.79
C VAL A 195 5.25 21.62 7.74
N CYS A 196 5.25 21.08 6.51
CA CYS A 196 5.91 21.67 5.37
C CYS A 196 5.22 21.20 4.09
N GLU A 197 5.37 22.02 3.06
CA GLU A 197 4.89 21.75 1.72
C GLU A 197 5.99 22.15 0.73
N ARG A 198 6.12 21.37 -0.33
CA ARG A 198 6.92 21.70 -1.49
C ARG A 198 6.10 21.43 -2.74
N VAL A 199 6.08 22.40 -3.64
CA VAL A 199 5.52 22.24 -4.99
C VAL A 199 6.69 22.39 -5.96
N THR A 200 6.84 21.44 -6.88
CA THR A 200 7.87 21.55 -7.92
C THR A 200 7.49 22.60 -8.96
N ASP A 201 8.49 23.04 -9.73
CA ASP A 201 8.21 23.65 -11.03
C ASP A 201 7.43 22.67 -11.91
N GLU A 202 6.81 23.22 -12.94
CA GLU A 202 6.12 22.42 -13.93
C GLU A 202 7.09 21.57 -14.73
N PHE A 203 6.71 20.32 -15.00
CA PHE A 203 7.51 19.37 -15.77
C PHE A 203 6.62 18.55 -16.69
N VAL A 204 7.19 18.08 -17.80
CA VAL A 204 6.50 17.17 -18.72
C VAL A 204 6.73 15.73 -18.29
N LEU A 205 5.66 14.93 -18.28
CA LEU A 205 5.71 13.49 -18.16
C LEU A 205 5.30 12.89 -19.51
N ASP A 206 6.23 12.19 -20.15
CA ASP A 206 6.06 11.70 -21.52
C ASP A 206 4.96 10.62 -21.59
N ALA A 207 4.33 10.50 -22.75
CA ALA A 207 3.36 9.47 -23.05
C ALA A 207 3.91 8.06 -22.74
N SER A 208 3.10 7.21 -22.10
CA SER A 208 3.42 5.80 -21.87
C SER A 208 4.80 5.54 -21.22
N SER A 209 5.20 6.41 -20.29
CA SER A 209 6.54 6.42 -19.70
C SER A 209 6.53 6.31 -18.17
N SER A 210 7.71 6.08 -17.59
CA SER A 210 8.00 6.41 -16.20
C SER A 210 9.33 7.14 -16.11
N ARG A 211 9.43 8.10 -15.18
CA ARG A 211 10.69 8.80 -14.90
C ARG A 211 10.75 9.30 -13.47
N VAL A 212 11.96 9.52 -12.97
CA VAL A 212 12.17 10.26 -11.72
C VAL A 212 11.73 11.71 -11.91
N ILE A 213 10.87 12.18 -11.01
CA ILE A 213 10.35 13.56 -10.99
C ILE A 213 10.78 14.32 -9.74
N TYR A 214 11.29 13.62 -8.73
CA TYR A 214 11.81 14.22 -7.50
C TYR A 214 12.85 13.33 -6.82
N LYS A 215 13.85 13.96 -6.20
CA LYS A 215 14.86 13.30 -5.37
C LYS A 215 15.32 14.24 -4.26
N GLU A 216 15.30 13.79 -3.02
CA GLU A 216 15.79 14.55 -1.85
C GLU A 216 16.29 13.58 -0.78
N SER A 217 17.30 13.97 -0.01
CA SER A 217 17.68 13.25 1.20
C SER A 217 16.54 13.32 2.22
N VAL A 218 16.16 12.19 2.82
CA VAL A 218 15.14 12.15 3.87
C VAL A 218 15.58 13.00 5.07
N THR A 219 16.87 13.00 5.39
CA THR A 219 17.42 13.85 6.46
C THR A 219 17.21 15.33 6.14
N GLU A 220 17.48 15.76 4.91
CA GLU A 220 17.29 17.16 4.51
C GLU A 220 15.82 17.56 4.48
N LEU A 221 14.96 16.68 3.95
CA LEU A 221 13.50 16.85 3.98
C LEU A 221 13.02 17.07 5.42
N LEU A 222 13.40 16.17 6.33
CA LEU A 222 12.97 16.24 7.74
C LEU A 222 13.53 17.46 8.49
N ASN A 223 14.78 17.83 8.23
CA ASN A 223 15.40 19.04 8.79
C ASN A 223 14.65 20.30 8.33
N ARG A 224 14.37 20.40 7.02
CA ARG A 224 13.60 21.51 6.43
C ARG A 224 12.19 21.59 6.99
N CYS A 225 11.59 20.46 7.34
CA CYS A 225 10.24 20.37 7.85
C CYS A 225 10.14 20.50 9.38
N GLY A 226 11.11 21.18 10.02
CA GLY A 226 11.09 21.45 11.46
C GLY A 226 11.81 20.40 12.31
N ASN A 227 12.80 19.70 11.74
CA ASN A 227 13.62 18.69 12.40
C ASN A 227 12.78 17.56 13.03
N ILE A 228 11.80 17.04 12.28
CA ILE A 228 10.87 16.00 12.73
C ILE A 228 11.50 14.63 12.50
N SER A 229 11.29 13.67 13.41
CA SER A 229 11.80 12.31 13.20
C SER A 229 10.93 11.49 12.24
N ARG A 230 11.52 10.43 11.68
CA ARG A 230 10.83 9.45 10.82
C ARG A 230 9.59 8.86 11.50
N GLN A 231 9.71 8.51 12.79
CA GLN A 231 8.62 7.89 13.56
C GLN A 231 7.44 8.84 13.82
N HIS A 232 7.65 10.15 13.73
CA HIS A 232 6.61 11.15 14.02
C HIS A 232 5.87 11.63 12.77
N SER A 233 6.26 11.18 11.58
CA SER A 233 5.82 11.79 10.34
C SER A 233 5.49 10.79 9.22
N VAL A 234 4.72 11.30 8.26
CA VAL A 234 4.39 10.63 7.00
C VAL A 234 4.53 11.63 5.86
N VAL A 235 5.04 11.15 4.73
CA VAL A 235 5.12 11.94 3.50
C VAL A 235 3.88 11.64 2.67
N VAL A 236 3.16 12.68 2.26
CA VAL A 236 2.01 12.59 1.35
C VAL A 236 2.34 13.40 0.12
N PHE A 237 2.09 12.85 -1.06
CA PHE A 237 2.41 13.50 -2.32
C PHE A 237 1.35 13.23 -3.38
N TYR A 238 1.21 14.17 -4.32
CA TYR A 238 0.24 14.08 -5.39
C TYR A 238 0.61 14.98 -6.57
N LEU A 239 0.07 14.65 -7.75
CA LEU A 239 0.29 15.39 -8.98
C LEU A 239 -0.83 16.41 -9.21
N LEU A 240 -0.47 17.54 -9.81
CA LEU A 240 -1.38 18.59 -10.23
C LEU A 240 -1.29 18.79 -11.74
N HIS A 241 -2.44 18.91 -12.41
CA HIS A 241 -2.56 19.34 -13.79
C HIS A 241 -3.46 20.58 -13.84
N ASN A 242 -2.96 21.70 -14.38
CA ASN A 242 -3.67 23.00 -14.39
C ASN A 242 -4.21 23.40 -13.01
N GLY A 243 -3.43 23.15 -11.95
CA GLY A 243 -3.79 23.47 -10.56
C GLY A 243 -4.75 22.49 -9.87
N ASN A 244 -5.29 21.50 -10.59
CA ASN A 244 -6.20 20.50 -10.05
C ASN A 244 -5.49 19.18 -9.77
N LEU A 245 -5.94 18.44 -8.75
CA LEU A 245 -5.46 17.09 -8.48
C LEU A 245 -5.63 16.22 -9.73
N PHE A 246 -4.54 15.59 -10.15
CA PHE A 246 -4.53 14.69 -11.31
C PHE A 246 -4.02 13.31 -10.88
N GLY A 247 -4.86 12.29 -11.05
CA GLY A 247 -4.66 10.97 -10.43
C GLY A 247 -5.04 10.95 -8.94
N SER A 248 -4.49 9.99 -8.20
CA SER A 248 -4.76 9.82 -6.75
C SER A 248 -3.62 10.36 -5.90
N LYS A 249 -3.93 10.76 -4.65
CA LYS A 249 -2.91 11.04 -3.63
C LYS A 249 -2.20 9.75 -3.26
N ASN A 250 -0.92 9.84 -2.93
CA ASN A 250 -0.13 8.72 -2.46
C ASN A 250 0.69 9.12 -1.22
N TRP A 251 1.25 8.13 -0.53
CA TRP A 251 2.01 8.31 0.71
C TRP A 251 3.20 7.37 0.80
N HIS A 252 4.17 7.79 1.60
CA HIS A 252 5.35 7.00 1.98
C HIS A 252 5.51 7.05 3.50
N TYR A 253 5.56 5.87 4.12
CA TYR A 253 5.85 5.73 5.54
C TYR A 253 7.37 5.73 5.74
N LEU A 254 7.86 6.66 6.57
CA LEU A 254 9.30 6.81 6.83
C LEU A 254 9.84 5.81 7.87
N SER A 255 8.94 5.10 8.55
CA SER A 255 9.21 4.00 9.46
C SER A 255 8.02 3.03 9.50
N SER A 256 8.25 1.84 10.04
CA SER A 256 7.16 0.93 10.43
C SER A 256 6.13 1.63 11.32
N LEU A 257 4.84 1.36 11.10
CA LEU A 257 3.75 1.96 11.87
C LEU A 257 3.70 1.48 13.32
N LYS A 258 4.22 0.28 13.62
CA LYS A 258 4.37 -0.21 14.99
C LYS A 258 5.34 0.64 15.83
N ASP A 259 6.26 1.34 15.17
CA ASP A 259 7.27 2.21 15.78
C ASP A 259 6.88 3.69 15.69
N ALA A 260 5.70 4.01 15.14
CA ALA A 260 5.21 5.37 15.03
C ALA A 260 4.97 6.00 16.40
N GLN A 261 5.37 7.25 16.56
CA GLN A 261 5.26 8.04 17.79
C GLN A 261 4.39 9.27 17.55
N GLY A 262 3.50 9.57 18.50
CA GLY A 262 2.51 10.64 18.33
C GLY A 262 1.30 10.26 17.47
N LEU A 263 1.15 8.98 17.09
CA LEU A 263 -0.07 8.48 16.44
C LEU A 263 -1.20 8.37 17.45
N ILE A 264 -2.05 9.40 17.44
CA ILE A 264 -3.20 9.51 18.34
C ILE A 264 -4.30 8.54 17.87
N LYS A 265 -4.96 7.88 18.83
CA LYS A 265 -6.14 7.05 18.54
C LYS A 265 -7.23 7.91 17.90
N SER A 266 -7.61 7.58 16.67
CA SER A 266 -8.63 8.33 15.94
C SER A 266 -10.02 8.11 16.56
N ASN A 267 -10.83 9.18 16.54
CA ASN A 267 -12.26 9.14 16.86
C ASN A 267 -13.04 9.63 15.64
N ILE A 268 -13.49 8.68 14.81
CA ILE A 268 -14.11 8.97 13.52
C ILE A 268 -15.62 9.03 13.71
N THR A 269 -16.23 10.17 13.36
CA THR A 269 -17.69 10.35 13.36
C THR A 269 -18.21 10.22 11.94
N VAL A 270 -19.27 9.42 11.75
CA VAL A 270 -19.94 9.25 10.45
C VAL A 270 -21.39 9.70 10.60
N SER A 271 -21.81 10.67 9.82
CA SER A 271 -23.21 11.09 9.70
C SER A 271 -23.76 10.59 8.37
N THR A 272 -24.84 9.82 8.42
CA THR A 272 -25.62 9.51 7.22
C THR A 272 -26.53 10.69 6.93
N THR A 273 -26.23 11.43 5.87
CA THR A 273 -27.17 12.39 5.27
C THR A 273 -28.28 11.68 4.54
#